data_AF-A0A7J3LX63-F1
#
_entry.id   AF-A0A7J3LX63-F1
#
_cell.length_a   1.000
_cell.length_b   1.000
_cell.length_c   1.000
_cell.angle_alpha   90.00
_cell.angle_beta   90.00
_cell.angle_gamma   90.00
#
_symmetry.space_group_name_H-M   'P 1'
#
loop_
_entity.id
_entity.type
_entity.pdbx_description
1 polymer ?
#
loop_
_entity_poly.entity_id
_entity_poly.type
_entity_poly.pdbx_seq_one_letter_code
_entity_poly.pdbx_strand_id
1 'polypeptide(L)' 'MPSWGYSLKSLNLDPERTAIASLRDVDMSMKKAVEVCSSIKGLTLEEARRLLRDVIALKKPIPYRR' A
#
# COMPACT_ATOMS: atom_id res chain seq x y z
N MET A 1 11.89 23.44 2.47
CA MET A 1 10.71 22.54 2.58
C MET A 1 10.98 21.35 1.66
N PRO A 2 10.92 20.10 2.13
CA PRO A 2 11.31 18.95 1.31
C PRO A 2 10.33 18.75 0.15
N SER A 3 10.84 18.52 -1.06
CA SER A 3 10.05 18.13 -2.24
C SER A 3 10.07 16.61 -2.39
N TRP A 4 8.94 15.95 -2.17
CA TRP A 4 8.82 14.50 -2.31
C TRP A 4 8.41 14.10 -3.72
N GLY A 5 9.18 13.20 -4.33
CA GLY A 5 8.83 12.55 -5.59
C GLY A 5 8.28 11.14 -5.39
N TYR A 6 7.55 10.66 -6.39
CA TYR A 6 7.18 9.24 -6.51
C TYR A 6 8.15 8.54 -7.48
N SER A 7 8.42 7.25 -7.25
CA SER A 7 9.15 6.41 -8.21
C SER A 7 8.31 6.08 -9.46
N LEU A 8 7.01 6.41 -9.44
CA LEU A 8 6.05 6.18 -10.52
C LEU A 8 6.23 7.11 -11.73
N LYS A 9 7.21 8.03 -11.73
CA LYS A 9 7.44 9.00 -12.81
C LYS A 9 7.60 8.38 -14.20
N SER A 10 7.96 7.11 -14.29
CA SER A 10 8.11 6.36 -15.55
C SER A 10 6.80 5.75 -16.08
N LEU A 11 5.76 5.65 -15.25
CA LEU A 11 4.41 5.32 -15.71
C LEU A 11 3.75 6.65 -16.10
N ASN A 12 3.44 6.84 -17.37
CA ASN A 12 2.62 7.96 -17.86
C ASN A 12 1.18 7.82 -17.33
N LEU A 13 0.99 8.07 -16.04
CA LEU A 13 -0.29 8.00 -15.35
C LEU A 13 -1.16 9.18 -15.76
N ASP A 14 -2.42 8.88 -16.10
CA ASP A 14 -3.44 9.88 -16.35
C ASP A 14 -3.87 10.53 -15.01
N PRO A 15 -3.62 11.83 -14.80
CA PRO A 15 -3.97 12.52 -13.57
C PRO A 15 -5.47 12.53 -13.26
N GLU A 16 -6.35 12.47 -14.28
CA GLU A 16 -7.80 12.52 -14.06
C GLU A 16 -8.36 11.18 -13.56
N ARG A 17 -7.69 10.08 -13.90
CA ARG A 17 -8.14 8.72 -13.59
C ARG A 17 -7.40 8.08 -12.43
N THR A 18 -6.32 8.70 -11.95
CA THR A 18 -5.40 8.10 -11.00
C THR A 18 -5.35 8.90 -9.70
N ALA A 19 -5.71 8.26 -8.59
CA ALA A 19 -5.48 8.80 -7.26
C ALA A 19 -4.10 8.37 -6.74
N ILE A 20 -3.34 9.33 -6.20
CA ILE A 20 -2.02 9.08 -5.60
C ILE A 20 -2.05 9.55 -4.14
N ALA A 21 -1.56 8.72 -3.23
CA ALA A 21 -1.42 9.03 -1.81
C ALA A 21 -0.03 8.62 -1.30
N SER A 22 0.48 9.36 -0.30
CA SER A 22 1.68 8.96 0.44
C SER A 22 1.55 9.30 1.92
N LEU A 23 2.25 8.52 2.73
CA LEU A 23 2.36 8.69 4.16
C LEU A 23 3.86 8.72 4.49
N ARG A 24 4.31 9.72 5.25
CA ARG A 24 5.73 9.98 5.53
C ARG A 24 5.94 10.10 7.05
N ASP A 25 7.11 9.68 7.52
CA ASP A 25 7.55 9.81 8.93
C ASP A 25 6.55 9.24 9.95
N VAL A 26 6.05 8.04 9.68
CA VAL A 26 5.12 7.34 10.58
C VAL A 26 5.81 6.30 11.46
N ASP A 27 5.32 6.17 12.69
CA ASP A 27 5.77 5.17 13.65
C ASP A 27 5.16 3.80 13.32
N MET A 28 5.77 3.13 12.34
CA MET A 28 5.36 1.83 11.87
C MET A 28 6.58 0.98 11.52
N SER A 29 6.50 -0.31 11.81
CA SER A 29 7.54 -1.25 11.39
C SER A 29 7.57 -1.38 9.87
N MET A 30 8.67 -0.94 9.27
CA MET A 30 8.90 -1.06 7.83
C MET A 30 8.84 -2.51 7.34
N LYS A 31 9.34 -3.47 8.14
CA LYS A 31 9.30 -4.90 7.79
C LYS A 31 7.87 -5.40 7.62
N LYS A 32 6.97 -5.02 8.53
CA LYS A 32 5.55 -5.40 8.45
C LYS A 32 4.85 -4.68 7.29
N ALA A 33 5.14 -3.39 7.12
CA ALA A 33 4.54 -2.57 6.07
C ALA A 33 4.80 -3.11 4.66
N VAL A 34 6.03 -3.57 4.39
CA VAL A 34 6.41 -4.14 3.09
C VAL A 34 5.56 -5.37 2.74
N GLU A 35 5.32 -6.26 3.70
CA GLU A 35 4.53 -7.48 3.47
C GLU A 35 3.04 -7.17 3.26
N VAL A 36 2.49 -6.21 4.01
CA VAL A 36 1.12 -5.74 3.82
C VAL A 36 0.94 -5.10 2.45
N CYS A 37 1.82 -4.17 2.06
CA CYS A 37 1.80 -3.50 0.76
C CYS A 37 1.96 -4.50 -0.40
N SER A 38 2.83 -5.50 -0.24
CA SER A 38 3.01 -6.58 -1.22
C SER A 38 1.74 -7.41 -1.39
N SER A 39 1.02 -7.67 -0.29
CA SER A 39 -0.19 -8.50 -0.28
C SER A 39 -1.42 -7.83 -0.91
N ILE A 40 -1.47 -6.50 -0.96
CA ILE A 40 -2.58 -5.75 -1.59
C ILE A 40 -2.28 -5.34 -3.04
N LYS A 41 -1.04 -5.51 -3.51
CA LYS A 41 -0.64 -5.10 -4.86
C LYS A 41 -1.39 -5.93 -5.92
N GLY A 42 -2.05 -5.24 -6.85
CA GLY A 42 -2.80 -5.87 -7.95
C GLY A 42 -4.25 -6.22 -7.62
N LEU A 43 -4.69 -6.01 -6.38
CA LEU A 43 -6.09 -6.18 -6.00
C LEU A 43 -6.92 -4.96 -6.41
N THR A 44 -8.22 -5.18 -6.59
CA THR A 44 -9.17 -4.06 -6.63
C THR A 44 -9.27 -3.38 -5.26
N LEU A 45 -9.74 -2.12 -5.22
CA LEU A 45 -9.88 -1.37 -3.97
C LEU A 45 -10.76 -2.08 -2.95
N GLU A 46 -11.81 -2.75 -3.42
CA GLU A 46 -12.76 -3.46 -2.57
C GLU A 46 -12.17 -4.75 -1.99
N GLU A 47 -11.44 -5.52 -2.80
CA GLU A 47 -10.73 -6.71 -2.34
C GLU A 47 -9.62 -6.38 -1.33
N ALA A 48 -8.84 -5.33 -1.61
CA ALA A 48 -7.81 -4.85 -0.68
C ALA A 48 -8.43 -4.42 0.65
N ARG A 49 -9.53 -3.68 0.62
CA ARG A 49 -10.25 -3.26 1.83
C ARG A 49 -10.76 -4.47 2.62
N ARG A 50 -11.33 -5.47 1.95
CA ARG A 50 -11.80 -6.70 2.59
C ARG A 50 -10.65 -7.45 3.24
N LEU A 51 -9.54 -7.67 2.52
CA LEU A 51 -8.34 -8.32 3.04
C LEU A 51 -7.85 -7.64 4.32
N LEU A 52 -7.69 -6.31 4.30
CA LEU A 52 -7.18 -5.57 5.45
C LEU A 52 -8.13 -5.64 6.66
N ARG A 53 -9.46 -5.62 6.45
CA ARG A 53 -10.44 -5.82 7.52
C ARG A 53 -10.36 -7.22 8.13
N ASP A 54 -10.19 -8.25 7.31
CA ASP A 54 -10.05 -9.63 7.79
C ASP A 54 -8.76 -9.83 8.59
N VAL A 55 -7.68 -9.15 8.20
CA VAL A 55 -6.40 -9.14 8.95
C VAL A 55 -6.56 -8.44 10.29
N ILE A 56 -7.23 -7.28 10.33
CA ILE A 56 -7.53 -6.56 11.59
C ILE A 56 -8.40 -7.43 12.51
N ALA A 57 -9.36 -8.16 11.95
CA ALA A 57 -10.20 -9.10 12.68
C ALA A 57 -9.51 -10.45 13.00
N LEU A 58 -8.22 -10.60 12.68
CA LEU A 58 -7.40 -11.80 12.91
C LEU A 58 -7.95 -13.07 12.23
N LYS A 59 -8.77 -12.91 11.18
CA LYS A 59 -9.33 -14.04 10.40
C LYS A 59 -8.37 -14.56 9.35
N LYS A 60 -7.46 -13.71 8.88
CA LYS A 60 -6.52 -14.05 7.80
C LYS A 60 -5.13 -13.50 8.12
N PRO A 61 -4.07 -14.32 8.03
CA PRO A 61 -2.70 -13.85 8.21
C PRO A 61 -2.17 -13.16 6.94
N ILE A 62 -1.20 -12.27 7.12
CA ILE A 62 -0.34 -11.77 6.03
C ILE A 62 0.93 -12.64 5.99
N PRO A 63 1.25 -13.27 4.85
CA PRO A 63 2.46 -14.05 4.72
C PRO A 63 3.69 -13.13 4.71
N TYR A 64 4.75 -13.53 5.42
CA TYR A 64 6.04 -12.84 5.41
C TYR A 64 6.97 -13.57 4.44
N ARG A 65 7.48 -12.86 3.43
CA ARG A 65 8.29 -13.46 2.36
C ARG A 65 9.73 -12.95 2.34
N ARG A 66 10.01 -11.81 2.99
CA ARG A 66 11.32 -11.15 3.01
C ARG A 66 12.01 -11.21 4.38
#